data_AF-A0A7V5RGT1-F1
#
_entry.id   AF-A0A7V5RGT1-F1
#
_cell.length_a   1.000
_cell.length_b   1.000
_cell.length_c   1.000
_cell.angle_alpha   90.00
_cell.angle_beta   90.00
_cell.angle_gamma   90.00
#
_symmetry.space_group_name_H-M   'P 1'
#
loop_
_entity.id
_entity.type
_entity.pdbx_description
1 polymer ?
#
loop_
_entity_poly.entity_id
_entity_poly.type
_entity_poly.pdbx_seq_one_letter_code
_entity_poly.pdbx_strand_id
1 'polypeptide(L)' 'RKKAGFGAPVGAWLKGQAKELMRDLLSEETVRKRGLFNHAAVNNMIDNHLSGREYNANQIWQLMTLELWLQTFID' A
#
# COMPACT_ATOMS: atom_id res chain seq x y z
N ARG A 1 -31.70 -5.00 -7.75
CA ARG A 1 -30.26 -4.99 -7.40
C ARG A 1 -29.87 -3.55 -7.03
N LYS A 2 -29.27 -3.32 -5.85
CA LYS A 2 -28.66 -2.01 -5.50
C LYS A 2 -27.47 -1.76 -6.44
N LYS A 3 -27.25 -0.51 -6.85
CA LYS A 3 -26.04 -0.12 -7.60
C LYS A 3 -24.82 -0.45 -6.73
N ALA A 4 -24.07 -1.48 -7.10
CA ALA A 4 -22.74 -1.71 -6.57
C ALA A 4 -21.81 -0.81 -7.41
N GLY A 5 -21.12 0.13 -6.77
CA GLY A 5 -20.07 0.89 -7.44
C GLY A 5 -18.98 -0.08 -7.91
N PHE A 6 -18.47 0.12 -9.12
CA PHE A 6 -17.28 -0.58 -9.57
C PHE A 6 -16.08 0.00 -8.81
N GLY A 7 -15.80 -0.56 -7.64
CA GLY A 7 -14.60 -0.22 -6.88
C GLY A 7 -13.36 -0.52 -7.72
N ALA A 8 -12.35 0.33 -7.60
CA ALA A 8 -11.07 0.10 -8.26
C ALA A 8 -10.52 -1.29 -7.86
N PRO A 9 -9.97 -2.08 -8.80
CA PRO A 9 -9.45 -3.41 -8.51
C PRO A 9 -8.04 -3.33 -7.87
N VAL A 10 -7.96 -2.62 -6.73
CA VAL A 10 -6.71 -2.29 -6.03
C VAL A 10 -5.87 -3.53 -5.75
N GLY A 11 -6.48 -4.61 -5.24
CA GLY A 11 -5.75 -5.85 -4.96
C GLY A 11 -5.11 -6.49 -6.20
N ALA A 12 -5.73 -6.34 -7.38
CA ALA A 12 -5.13 -6.84 -8.63
C ALA A 12 -3.95 -5.94 -9.06
N TRP A 13 -4.08 -4.62 -8.88
CA TRP A 13 -3.00 -3.69 -9.18
C TRP A 13 -1.79 -3.89 -8.29
N LEU A 14 -1.98 -4.08 -6.98
CA LEU A 14 -0.89 -4.31 -6.03
C LEU A 14 -0.11 -5.61 -6.29
N LYS A 15 -0.76 -6.61 -6.91
CA LYS A 15 -0.10 -7.86 -7.34
C LYS A 15 0.55 -7.75 -8.72
N GLY A 16 0.25 -6.70 -9.48
CA GLY A 16 0.71 -6.49 -10.84
C GLY A 16 1.31 -5.10 -11.02
N GLN A 17 0.66 -4.25 -11.81
CA GLN A 17 1.20 -2.97 -12.28
C GLN A 17 1.64 -1.98 -11.20
N ALA A 18 1.03 -2.02 -10.01
CA ALA A 18 1.36 -1.12 -8.90
C ALA A 18 2.33 -1.72 -7.89
N LYS A 19 2.81 -2.95 -8.13
CA LYS A 19 3.67 -3.69 -7.19
C LYS A 19 5.00 -2.99 -6.94
N GLU A 20 5.67 -2.54 -8.00
CA GLU A 20 6.97 -1.87 -7.86
C GLU A 20 6.80 -0.51 -7.19
N LEU A 21 5.80 0.29 -7.60
CA LEU A 21 5.47 1.55 -6.94
C LEU A 21 5.17 1.36 -5.44
N MET A 22 4.43 0.31 -5.08
CA MET A 22 4.19 -0.05 -3.67
C MET A 22 5.50 -0.35 -2.94
N ARG A 23 6.42 -1.10 -3.55
CA ARG A 23 7.72 -1.43 -2.95
C ARG A 23 8.61 -0.19 -2.75
N ASP A 24 8.55 0.76 -3.67
CA ASP A 24 9.32 2.01 -3.57
C ASP A 24 8.77 2.92 -2.48
N LEU A 25 7.45 3.17 -2.50
CA LEU A 25 6.78 4.03 -1.54
C LEU A 25 6.79 3.46 -0.11
N LEU A 26 6.71 2.14 0.03
CA LEU A 26 6.69 1.46 1.32
C LEU A 26 8.01 0.74 1.62
N SER A 27 9.12 1.20 1.02
CA SER A 27 10.45 0.66 1.28
C SER A 27 10.87 0.86 2.73
N GLU A 28 11.85 0.08 3.18
CA GLU A 28 12.41 0.23 4.53
C GLU A 28 12.93 1.63 4.80
N GLU A 29 13.64 2.20 3.81
CA GLU A 29 14.18 3.54 3.89
C GLU A 29 13.06 4.57 4.02
N THR A 30 12.05 4.53 3.14
CA THR A 30 10.93 5.48 3.15
C THR A 30 10.17 5.41 4.47
N VAL A 31 9.79 4.20 4.90
CA VAL A 31 9.01 4.00 6.12
C VAL A 31 9.79 4.45 7.37
N ARG A 32 11.08 4.12 7.46
CA ARG A 32 11.92 4.55 8.58
C ARG A 32 12.18 6.05 8.57
N LYS A 33 12.41 6.65 7.41
CA LYS A 33 12.61 8.10 7.25
C LYS A 33 11.39 8.89 7.73
N ARG A 34 10.18 8.42 7.44
CA ARG A 34 8.94 9.04 7.93
C ARG A 34 8.77 8.91 9.44
N GLY A 35 9.20 7.79 10.03
CA GLY A 35 9.09 7.54 11.47
C GLY A 35 7.66 7.34 11.99
N LEU A 36 6.67 7.19 11.10
CA LEU A 36 5.24 7.03 11.44
C LEU A 36 4.83 5.56 11.64
N PHE A 37 5.50 4.63 10.97
CA PHE A 37 5.12 3.22 10.95
C PHE A 37 6.33 2.30 11.17
N ASN A 38 6.07 1.09 11.64
CA ASN A 38 7.08 0.04 11.75
C ASN A 38 7.22 -0.71 10.41
N HIS A 39 8.40 -0.65 9.80
CA HIS A 39 8.65 -1.31 8.50
C HIS A 39 8.38 -2.82 8.53
N ALA A 40 8.76 -3.54 9.59
CA ALA A 40 8.56 -4.99 9.65
C ALA A 40 7.06 -5.36 9.65
N ALA A 41 6.23 -4.58 10.33
CA ALA A 41 4.77 -4.75 10.31
C ALA A 41 4.18 -4.45 8.94
N VAL A 42 4.62 -3.36 8.29
CA VAL A 42 4.19 -2.99 6.93
C VAL A 42 4.59 -4.06 5.91
N ASN A 43 5.83 -4.54 5.97
CA ASN A 43 6.32 -5.57 5.06
C ASN A 43 5.57 -6.90 5.25
N ASN A 44 5.32 -7.33 6.50
CA ASN A 44 4.52 -8.53 6.75
C ASN A 44 3.08 -8.40 6.20
N MET A 45 2.47 -7.22 6.32
CA MET A 45 1.15 -6.95 5.75
C MET A 45 1.14 -7.05 4.22
N ILE A 46 2.19 -6.53 3.57
CA ILE A 46 2.41 -6.64 2.12
C ILE A 46 2.59 -8.09 1.71
N ASP A 47 3.46 -8.85 2.39
CA ASP A 47 3.75 -10.24 2.07
C ASP A 47 2.51 -11.14 2.25
N ASN A 48 1.73 -10.93 3.31
CA ASN A 48 0.43 -11.59 3.49
C ASN A 48 -0.54 -11.28 2.34
N HIS A 49 -0.54 -10.04 1.82
CA HIS A 49 -1.38 -9.67 0.69
C HIS A 49 -0.93 -10.31 -0.62
N LEU A 50 0.37 -10.24 -0.93
CA LEU A 50 0.96 -10.77 -2.15
C LEU A 50 0.84 -12.29 -2.22
N SER A 51 1.06 -12.99 -1.11
CA SER A 51 0.86 -14.44 -0.99
C SER A 51 -0.62 -14.85 -1.05
N GLY A 52 -1.56 -13.91 -0.91
CA GLY A 52 -2.99 -14.18 -0.89
C GLY A 52 -3.49 -14.77 0.43
N ARG A 53 -2.66 -14.77 1.48
CA ARG A 53 -3.05 -15.19 2.84
C ARG A 53 -4.10 -14.26 3.44
N GLU A 54 -3.97 -12.95 3.20
CA GLU A 54 -4.89 -11.93 3.72
C GLU A 54 -5.24 -10.88 2.65
N TYR A 55 -6.42 -10.27 2.78
CA TYR A 55 -6.81 -9.17 1.93
C TYR A 55 -6.49 -7.82 2.59
N ASN A 56 -5.23 -7.38 2.47
CA ASN A 56 -4.75 -6.08 3.01
C ASN A 56 -4.67 -4.97 1.94
N ALA A 57 -5.36 -5.14 0.79
CA ALA A 57 -5.23 -4.24 -0.35
C ALA A 57 -5.58 -2.77 0.00
N ASN A 58 -6.62 -2.57 0.80
CA ASN A 58 -7.09 -1.24 1.18
C ASN A 58 -6.08 -0.53 2.09
N GLN A 59 -5.53 -1.24 3.07
CA GLN A 59 -4.54 -0.71 4.01
C GLN A 59 -3.25 -0.33 3.28
N ILE A 60 -2.77 -1.21 2.40
CA ILE A 60 -1.58 -0.94 1.58
C ILE A 60 -1.82 0.31 0.70
N TRP A 61 -2.98 0.40 0.06
CA TRP A 61 -3.33 1.55 -0.77
C TRP A 61 -3.42 2.85 0.03
N GLN A 62 -3.96 2.82 1.25
CA GLN A 62 -3.99 3.96 2.15
C GLN A 62 -2.58 4.42 2.55
N LEU A 63 -1.68 3.49 2.85
CA LEU A 63 -0.29 3.82 3.16
C LEU A 63 0.43 4.45 1.96
N MET A 64 0.26 3.89 0.76
CA MET A 64 0.82 4.47 -0.47
C MET A 64 0.27 5.88 -0.73
N THR A 65 -1.04 6.06 -0.57
CA THR A 65 -1.69 7.36 -0.77
C THR A 65 -1.19 8.39 0.24
N LEU A 66 -1.05 7.99 1.51
CA LEU A 66 -0.49 8.84 2.56
C LEU A 66 0.95 9.24 2.24
N GLU A 67 1.80 8.30 1.85
CA GLU A 67 3.19 8.60 1.51
C GLU A 67 3.29 9.58 0.35
N LEU A 68 2.51 9.37 -0.73
CA LEU A 68 2.48 10.31 -1.86
C LEU A 68 2.00 11.70 -1.43
N TRP A 69 1.00 11.77 -0.55
CA TRP A 69 0.53 13.05 -0.01
C TRP A 69 1.63 13.75 0.80
N LEU A 70 2.35 13.02 1.66
CA LEU A 70 3.47 13.58 2.42
C LEU A 70 4.58 14.11 1.49
N GLN A 71 4.94 13.35 0.46
CA GLN A 71 5.90 13.79 -0.56
C GLN A 71 5.45 15.03 -1.33
N THR A 72 4.15 15.21 -1.53
CA THR A 72 3.62 16.33 -2.34
C THR A 72 3.46 17.61 -1.53
N PHE A 73 3.14 17.50 -0.23
CA PHE A 73 2.67 18.65 0.56
C PHE A 73 3.49 18.94 1.82
N ILE A 74 4.31 18.00 2.29
CA ILE A 74 5.10 18.15 3.52
C ILE A 74 6.60 18.25 3.23
N ASP A 75 7.08 17.55 2.20
CA ASP A 75 8.44 17.68 1.67
C ASP A 75 8.60 18.94 0.81
#